data_AF-A0A942CWE2-F1
#
_entry.id   AF-A0A942CWE2-F1
#
_cell.length_a   1.000
_cell.length_b   1.000
_cell.length_c   1.000
_cell.angle_alpha   90.00
_cell.angle_beta   90.00
_cell.angle_gamma   90.00
#
_symmetry.space_group_name_H-M   'P 1'
#
loop_
_entity.id
_entity.type
_entity.pdbx_description
1 polymer ?
#
loop_
_entity_poly.entity_id
_entity_poly.type
_entity_poly.pdbx_seq_one_letter_code
_entity_poly.pdbx_strand_id
1 'polypeptide(L)'
;MRHASLLILTDDAEFARLLSACWQAERQSPRITVLSSDLWEAKGHGAYDLVVVGPIEQGRASGIFRSIEPACAVILCVPTDAKELGQLRTRYPRLVHVPFREDWAQTLVLVAGESLRRAEAAKLARQAELRAARSEQYAVLGRYMLEMKHTMNNALTSILGNAELLLLEPGQLSAQSLAQIKTMHSMTLRINEVMQRFSSLATEMREAENASQAETEETVAPSSRRS
;
A
#
# COMPACT_ATOMS: atom_id res chain seq x y z
N MET A 1 12.96 -10.85 -2.52
CA MET A 1 13.59 -11.78 -1.54
C MET A 1 14.86 -11.30 -0.81
N ARG A 2 15.86 -10.62 -1.42
CA ARG A 2 17.11 -10.22 -0.70
C ARG A 2 16.89 -9.32 0.54
N HIS A 3 15.77 -8.63 0.62
CA HIS A 3 15.38 -7.80 1.77
C HIS A 3 14.37 -8.46 2.69
N ALA A 4 13.95 -9.70 2.38
CA ALA A 4 12.96 -10.41 3.17
C ALA A 4 13.60 -10.91 4.47
N SER A 5 12.86 -10.82 5.57
CA SER A 5 13.30 -11.28 6.89
C SER A 5 12.61 -12.59 7.27
N LEU A 6 13.43 -13.60 7.60
CA LEU A 6 12.97 -14.91 8.06
C LEU A 6 13.42 -15.10 9.50
N LEU A 7 12.47 -15.40 10.38
CA LEU A 7 12.75 -15.89 11.73
C LEU A 7 12.57 -17.40 11.78
N ILE A 8 13.59 -18.11 12.24
CA ILE A 8 13.52 -19.53 12.61
C ILE A 8 13.45 -19.58 14.13
N LEU A 9 12.35 -20.10 14.66
CA LEU A 9 12.13 -20.25 16.09
C LEU A 9 12.08 -21.73 16.45
N THR A 10 13.07 -22.20 17.19
CA THR A 10 13.22 -23.62 17.53
C THR A 10 14.17 -23.82 18.71
N ASP A 11 13.92 -24.85 19.52
CA ASP A 11 14.85 -25.33 20.53
C ASP A 11 15.79 -26.44 19.99
N ASP A 12 15.60 -26.84 18.73
CA ASP A 12 16.39 -27.85 18.05
C ASP A 12 17.47 -27.19 17.17
N ALA A 13 18.72 -27.28 17.64
CA ALA A 13 19.88 -26.73 16.94
C ALA A 13 20.15 -27.44 15.60
N GLU A 14 19.82 -28.72 15.47
CA GLU A 14 19.99 -29.47 14.22
C GLU A 14 18.99 -28.98 13.18
N PHE A 15 17.73 -28.77 13.58
CA PHE A 15 16.70 -28.18 12.73
C PHE A 15 17.13 -26.82 12.17
N ALA A 16 17.57 -25.91 13.05
CA ALA A 16 18.01 -24.58 12.63
C ALA A 16 19.20 -24.64 11.66
N ARG A 17 20.18 -25.50 11.95
CA ARG A 17 21.38 -25.67 11.13
C ARG A 17 21.05 -26.22 9.74
N LEU A 18 20.24 -27.28 9.66
CA LEU A 18 19.85 -27.90 8.38
C LEU A 18 19.05 -26.94 7.51
N LEU A 19 18.06 -26.25 8.09
CA LEU A 19 17.27 -25.26 7.36
C LEU A 19 18.13 -24.09 6.85
N SER A 20 19.02 -23.57 7.69
CA SER A 20 19.95 -22.51 7.31
C SER A 20 20.90 -22.94 6.19
N ALA A 21 21.43 -24.17 6.25
CA ALA A 21 22.29 -24.72 5.22
C ALA A 21 21.56 -24.90 3.88
N CYS A 22 20.32 -25.38 3.90
CA CYS A 22 19.53 -25.51 2.67
C CYS A 22 19.23 -24.14 2.03
N TRP A 23 19.04 -23.09 2.83
CA TRP A 23 18.91 -21.72 2.32
C TRP A 23 20.19 -21.11 1.77
N GLN A 24 21.35 -21.49 2.28
CA GLN A 24 22.62 -21.05 1.69
C GLN A 24 22.88 -21.65 0.30
N ALA A 25 22.29 -22.80 -0.01
CA ALA A 25 22.36 -23.40 -1.34
C ALA A 25 21.49 -22.67 -2.39
N GLU A 26 20.52 -21.86 -1.94
CA GLU A 26 19.66 -21.10 -2.83
C GLU A 26 20.30 -19.81 -3.33
N ARG A 27 19.96 -19.42 -4.57
CA ARG A 27 20.48 -18.19 -5.18
C ARG A 27 20.00 -16.91 -4.48
N GLN A 28 18.86 -16.98 -3.78
CA GLN A 28 18.24 -15.86 -3.10
C GLN A 28 17.92 -16.24 -1.65
N SER A 29 18.83 -15.95 -0.73
CA SER A 29 18.58 -16.14 0.71
C SER A 29 17.95 -14.90 1.33
N PRO A 30 16.91 -15.04 2.17
CA PRO A 30 16.44 -13.98 3.05
C PRO A 30 17.47 -13.69 4.15
N ARG A 31 17.27 -12.60 4.91
CA ARG A 31 17.98 -12.38 6.17
C ARG A 31 17.41 -13.32 7.22
N ILE A 32 18.19 -14.33 7.60
CA ILE A 32 17.79 -15.36 8.56
C ILE A 32 18.19 -14.91 9.97
N THR A 33 17.24 -14.97 10.89
CA THR A 33 17.45 -14.85 12.33
C THR A 33 17.01 -16.15 12.97
N VAL A 34 17.83 -16.73 13.84
CA VAL A 34 17.49 -17.95 14.59
C VAL A 34 17.33 -17.55 16.06
N LEU A 35 16.21 -17.94 16.66
CA LEU A 35 15.93 -17.74 18.08
C LEU A 35 15.43 -19.06 18.69
N SER A 36 15.86 -19.32 19.92
CA SER A 36 15.30 -20.36 20.77
C SER A 36 14.07 -19.84 21.51
N SER A 37 13.24 -20.75 22.02
CA SER A 37 11.97 -20.41 22.67
C SER A 37 12.16 -19.67 24.00
N ASP A 38 13.30 -19.86 24.68
CA ASP A 38 13.69 -19.17 25.91
C ASP A 38 14.07 -17.70 25.67
N LEU A 39 14.64 -17.39 24.51
CA LEU A 39 14.99 -16.03 24.10
C LEU A 39 13.82 -15.28 23.43
N TRP A 40 12.67 -15.94 23.26
CA TRP A 40 11.49 -15.32 22.71
C TRP A 40 10.79 -14.41 23.72
N GLU A 41 11.26 -13.17 23.81
CA GLU A 41 10.53 -12.11 24.51
C GLU A 41 9.51 -11.45 23.59
N ALA A 42 8.23 -11.43 23.98
CA ALA A 42 7.14 -10.87 23.17
C ALA A 42 7.26 -9.35 22.86
N LYS A 43 8.28 -8.67 23.38
CA LYS A 43 8.52 -7.24 23.20
C LYS A 43 9.86 -7.03 22.49
N GLY A 44 9.83 -6.51 21.27
CA GLY A 44 11.03 -5.98 20.61
C GLY A 44 11.53 -6.74 19.38
N HIS A 45 10.87 -7.81 18.97
CA HIS A 45 11.19 -8.48 17.71
C HIS A 45 10.67 -7.66 16.53
N GLY A 46 11.56 -7.34 15.58
CA GLY A 46 11.18 -6.61 14.37
C GLY A 46 10.13 -7.37 13.54
N ALA A 47 9.39 -6.66 12.70
CA ALA A 47 8.43 -7.29 11.79
C ALA A 47 9.15 -8.25 10.85
N TYR A 48 8.95 -9.56 11.05
CA TYR A 48 9.45 -10.60 10.15
C TYR A 48 8.44 -10.87 9.04
N ASP A 49 8.92 -11.05 7.82
CA ASP A 49 8.06 -11.40 6.68
C ASP A 49 7.56 -12.85 6.77
N LEU A 50 8.34 -13.72 7.41
CA LEU A 50 8.01 -15.12 7.68
C LEU A 50 8.59 -15.59 9.02
N VAL A 51 7.79 -16.34 9.77
CA VAL A 51 8.21 -17.06 10.97
C VAL A 51 8.08 -18.57 10.74
N VAL A 52 9.18 -19.32 10.90
CA VAL A 52 9.20 -20.78 10.88
C VAL A 52 9.32 -21.28 12.32
N VAL A 53 8.31 -21.97 12.80
CA VAL A 53 8.27 -22.58 14.14
C VAL A 53 8.65 -24.06 14.01
N GLY A 54 9.88 -24.37 14.40
CA GLY A 54 10.41 -25.72 14.50
C GLY A 54 10.02 -26.39 15.83
N PRO A 55 10.62 -27.56 16.15
CA PRO A 55 10.44 -28.22 17.43
C PRO A 55 10.78 -27.26 18.57
N ILE A 56 9.90 -27.20 19.56
CA ILE A 56 10.03 -26.34 20.75
C ILE A 56 9.54 -27.11 21.98
N GLU A 57 10.08 -26.76 23.15
CA GLU A 57 9.69 -27.36 24.42
C GLU A 57 8.18 -27.25 24.67
N GLN A 58 7.60 -28.32 25.23
CA GLN A 58 6.16 -28.41 25.48
C GLN A 58 5.68 -27.24 26.36
N GLY A 59 4.57 -26.61 25.96
CA GLY A 59 3.94 -25.51 26.71
C GLY A 59 4.37 -24.09 26.30
N ARG A 60 5.47 -23.91 25.55
CA ARG A 60 5.92 -22.57 25.09
C ARG A 60 5.29 -22.12 23.79
N ALA A 61 4.87 -23.05 22.93
CA ALA A 61 4.25 -22.79 21.63
C ALA A 61 3.09 -21.78 21.70
N SER A 62 2.19 -21.97 22.67
CA SER A 62 1.02 -21.10 22.85
C SER A 62 1.39 -19.65 23.15
N GLY A 63 2.45 -19.42 23.93
CA GLY A 63 2.95 -18.07 24.24
C GLY A 63 3.54 -17.39 23.02
N ILE A 64 4.33 -18.12 22.25
CA ILE A 64 4.93 -17.66 20.99
C ILE A 64 3.85 -17.24 19.99
N PHE A 65 2.90 -18.14 19.70
CA PHE A 65 1.82 -17.82 18.77
C PHE A 65 1.07 -16.58 19.23
N ARG A 66 0.70 -16.47 20.52
CA ARG A 66 -0.03 -15.31 21.03
C ARG A 66 0.62 -13.96 20.71
N SER A 67 1.96 -13.91 20.67
CA SER A 67 2.73 -12.70 20.35
C SER A 67 3.00 -12.47 18.86
N ILE A 68 2.83 -13.48 18.00
CA ILE A 68 2.98 -13.31 16.55
C ILE A 68 1.77 -12.57 15.99
N GLU A 69 2.03 -11.56 15.15
CA GLU A 69 0.98 -10.82 14.45
C GLU A 69 0.18 -11.72 13.50
N PRO A 70 -1.16 -11.68 13.53
CA PRO A 70 -2.01 -12.50 12.64
C PRO A 70 -1.75 -12.33 11.13
N ALA A 71 -1.20 -11.19 10.73
CA ALA A 71 -0.89 -10.88 9.32
C ALA A 71 0.44 -11.48 8.83
N CYS A 72 1.30 -11.92 9.76
CA CYS A 72 2.59 -12.53 9.44
C CYS A 72 2.38 -13.92 8.79
N ALA A 73 3.22 -14.28 7.83
CA ALA A 73 3.25 -15.64 7.32
C ALA A 73 3.92 -16.56 8.36
N VAL A 74 3.33 -17.72 8.62
CA VAL A 74 3.83 -18.64 9.64
C VAL A 74 3.92 -20.05 9.07
N ILE A 75 5.05 -20.72 9.25
CA ILE A 75 5.19 -22.14 8.95
C ILE A 75 5.37 -22.90 10.25
N LEU A 76 4.53 -23.91 10.46
CA LEU A 76 4.59 -24.77 11.62
C LEU A 76 5.15 -26.14 11.21
N CYS A 77 6.26 -26.54 11.85
CA CYS A 77 6.87 -27.85 11.64
C CYS A 77 6.65 -28.80 12.84
N VAL A 78 5.98 -28.36 13.89
CA VAL A 78 5.73 -29.15 15.11
C VAL A 78 4.62 -30.19 14.85
N PRO A 79 4.70 -31.39 15.47
CA PRO A 79 3.56 -32.29 15.56
C PRO A 79 2.38 -31.60 16.26
N THR A 80 1.27 -31.45 15.55
CA THR A 80 0.08 -30.75 16.06
C THR A 80 -1.15 -31.53 15.63
N ASP A 81 -2.13 -31.64 16.54
CA ASP A 81 -3.39 -32.33 16.21
C ASP A 81 -4.23 -31.50 15.21
N ALA A 82 -5.17 -32.15 14.52
CA ALA A 82 -5.98 -31.48 13.49
C ALA A 82 -6.86 -30.34 14.06
N LYS A 83 -7.22 -30.41 15.34
CA LYS A 83 -8.12 -29.46 16.00
C LYS A 83 -7.38 -28.17 16.36
N GLU A 84 -6.20 -28.29 16.94
CA GLU A 84 -5.27 -27.21 17.25
C GLU A 84 -4.78 -26.53 15.97
N LEU A 85 -4.47 -27.32 14.92
CA LEU A 85 -4.14 -26.76 13.62
C LEU A 85 -5.30 -25.94 13.01
N GLY A 86 -6.54 -26.41 13.15
CA GLY A 86 -7.74 -25.67 12.73
C GLY A 86 -7.93 -24.35 13.48
N GLN A 87 -7.69 -24.33 14.79
CA GLN A 87 -7.73 -23.11 15.60
C GLN A 87 -6.63 -22.12 15.19
N LEU A 88 -5.41 -22.62 14.98
CA LEU A 88 -4.29 -21.81 14.53
C LEU A 88 -4.54 -21.22 13.14
N ARG A 89 -5.10 -21.97 12.19
CA ARG A 89 -5.45 -21.45 10.85
C ARG A 89 -6.51 -20.35 10.88
N THR A 90 -7.47 -20.44 11.80
CA THR A 90 -8.48 -19.39 11.99
C THR A 90 -7.83 -18.08 12.45
N ARG A 91 -6.82 -18.17 13.32
CA ARG A 91 -6.10 -17.01 13.86
C ARG A 91 -5.00 -16.49 12.92
N TYR A 92 -4.34 -17.38 12.19
CA TYR A 92 -3.25 -17.11 11.27
C TYR A 92 -3.64 -17.61 9.88
N PRO A 93 -4.33 -16.79 9.07
CA PRO A 93 -4.80 -17.21 7.75
C PRO A 93 -3.68 -17.61 6.78
N ARG A 94 -2.45 -17.14 7.05
CA ARG A 94 -1.23 -17.43 6.29
C ARG A 94 -0.39 -18.54 6.91
N LEU A 95 -0.97 -19.35 7.80
CA LEU A 95 -0.29 -20.47 8.42
C LEU A 95 -0.24 -21.67 7.49
N VAL A 96 0.96 -22.19 7.28
CA VAL A 96 1.21 -23.44 6.57
C VAL A 96 1.80 -24.45 7.55
N HIS A 97 1.29 -25.67 7.52
CA HIS A 97 1.86 -26.77 8.32
C HIS A 97 2.70 -27.66 7.40
N VAL A 98 3.95 -27.89 7.77
CA VAL A 98 4.88 -28.77 7.05
C VAL A 98 5.25 -29.91 7.99
N PRO A 99 4.67 -31.12 7.82
CA PRO A 99 4.98 -32.24 8.69
C PRO A 99 6.41 -32.74 8.46
N PHE A 100 7.08 -33.20 9.51
CA PHE A 100 8.36 -33.89 9.40
C PHE A 100 8.19 -35.23 8.68
N ARG A 101 8.60 -35.28 7.42
CA ARG A 101 8.71 -36.48 6.58
C ARG A 101 10.13 -36.53 5.99
N GLU A 102 10.41 -37.53 5.16
CA GLU A 102 11.63 -37.53 4.34
C GLU A 102 11.73 -36.21 3.55
N ASP A 103 12.95 -35.67 3.42
CA ASP A 103 13.24 -34.40 2.74
C ASP A 103 12.48 -33.17 3.25
N TRP A 104 12.10 -33.16 4.53
CA TRP A 104 11.40 -32.04 5.15
C TRP A 104 12.12 -30.70 4.96
N ALA A 105 13.46 -30.69 4.99
CA ALA A 105 14.24 -29.45 4.88
C ALA A 105 14.09 -28.81 3.51
N GLN A 106 14.14 -29.59 2.43
CA GLN A 106 13.96 -29.11 1.05
C GLN A 106 12.51 -28.65 0.82
N THR A 107 11.54 -29.38 1.35
CA THR A 107 10.12 -29.00 1.28
C THR A 107 9.88 -27.69 2.02
N LEU A 108 10.43 -27.56 3.23
CA LEU A 108 10.29 -26.38 4.08
C LEU A 108 10.88 -25.14 3.42
N VAL A 109 12.06 -25.28 2.82
CA VAL A 109 12.71 -24.30 1.94
C VAL A 109 11.75 -23.87 0.84
N LEU A 110 11.26 -24.79 0.00
CA LEU A 110 10.37 -24.44 -1.11
C LEU A 110 9.12 -23.67 -0.64
N VAL A 111 8.48 -24.16 0.43
CA VAL A 111 7.28 -23.54 1.02
C VAL A 111 7.59 -22.18 1.64
N ALA A 112 8.71 -22.03 2.34
CA ALA A 112 9.16 -20.77 2.90
C ALA A 112 9.45 -19.74 1.81
N GLY A 113 10.10 -20.16 0.72
CA GLY A 113 10.39 -19.30 -0.41
C GLY A 113 9.11 -18.78 -1.08
N GLU A 114 8.13 -19.65 -1.25
CA GLU A 114 6.83 -19.27 -1.78
C GLU A 114 6.04 -18.37 -0.83
N SER A 115 6.08 -18.67 0.48
CA SER A 115 5.40 -17.85 1.50
C SER A 115 5.97 -16.43 1.54
N LEU A 116 7.28 -16.28 1.42
CA LEU A 116 7.96 -14.99 1.33
C LEU A 116 7.60 -14.22 0.06
N ARG A 117 7.57 -14.89 -1.11
CA ARG A 117 7.13 -14.25 -2.37
C ARG A 117 5.68 -13.77 -2.27
N ARG A 118 4.78 -14.56 -1.69
CA ARG A 118 3.39 -14.16 -1.45
C ARG A 118 3.28 -12.98 -0.49
N ALA A 119 4.07 -12.96 0.58
CA ALA A 119 4.10 -11.84 1.52
C ALA A 119 4.58 -10.55 0.84
N GLU A 120 5.64 -10.63 0.04
CA GLU A 120 6.19 -9.51 -0.75
C GLU A 120 5.16 -8.99 -1.76
N ALA A 121 4.53 -9.88 -2.54
CA ALA A 121 3.50 -9.53 -3.50
C ALA A 121 2.28 -8.86 -2.83
N ALA A 122 1.82 -9.40 -1.69
CA ALA A 122 0.71 -8.81 -0.95
C ALA A 122 1.03 -7.41 -0.40
N LYS A 123 2.28 -7.18 0.04
CA LYS A 123 2.74 -5.87 0.50
C LYS A 123 2.75 -4.86 -0.66
N LEU A 124 3.27 -5.25 -1.82
CA LEU A 124 3.28 -4.42 -3.01
C LEU A 124 1.87 -4.10 -3.51
N ALA A 125 0.98 -5.09 -3.54
CA ALA A 125 -0.43 -4.90 -3.91
C ALA A 125 -1.11 -3.88 -3.00
N ARG A 126 -0.96 -4.02 -1.68
CA ARG A 126 -1.54 -3.07 -0.71
C ARG A 126 -0.98 -1.66 -0.85
N GLN A 127 0.31 -1.53 -1.16
CA GLN A 127 0.90 -0.22 -1.44
C GLN A 127 0.36 0.40 -2.73
N ALA A 128 0.16 -0.40 -3.78
CA ALA A 128 -0.45 0.04 -5.02
C ALA A 128 -1.90 0.48 -4.81
N GLU A 129 -2.70 -0.28 -4.06
CA GLU A 129 -4.07 0.07 -3.69
C GLU A 129 -4.14 1.40 -2.93
N LEU A 130 -3.27 1.63 -1.95
CA LEU A 130 -3.23 2.90 -1.21
C LEU A 130 -2.87 4.09 -2.10
N ARG A 131 -1.98 3.89 -3.07
CA ARG A 131 -1.62 4.94 -4.05
C ARG A 131 -2.77 5.20 -5.01
N ALA A 132 -3.41 4.15 -5.52
CA ALA A 132 -4.57 4.24 -6.41
C ALA A 132 -5.74 4.96 -5.72
N ALA A 133 -6.06 4.60 -4.47
CA ALA A 133 -7.10 5.27 -3.70
C ALA A 133 -6.83 6.78 -3.50
N ARG A 134 -5.56 7.16 -3.30
CA ARG A 134 -5.18 8.57 -3.20
C ARG A 134 -5.29 9.30 -4.54
N SER A 135 -4.89 8.65 -5.62
CA SER A 135 -5.03 9.19 -6.98
C SER A 135 -6.50 9.39 -7.34
N GLU A 136 -7.36 8.42 -7.01
CA GLU A 136 -8.81 8.51 -7.22
C GLU A 136 -9.44 9.70 -6.49
N GLN A 137 -9.03 9.98 -5.25
CA GLN A 137 -9.49 11.16 -4.49
C GLN A 137 -9.16 12.47 -5.22
N TYR A 138 -7.95 12.61 -5.75
CA TYR A 138 -7.58 13.79 -6.53
C TYR A 138 -8.36 13.88 -7.85
N ALA A 139 -8.63 12.75 -8.50
CA ALA A 139 -9.44 12.71 -9.72
C ALA A 139 -10.89 13.14 -9.46
N VAL A 140 -11.49 12.74 -8.33
CA VAL A 140 -12.83 13.20 -7.91
C VAL A 140 -12.85 14.70 -7.70
N LEU A 141 -11.86 15.26 -6.98
CA LEU A 141 -11.75 16.70 -6.77
C LEU A 141 -11.62 17.46 -8.11
N GLY A 142 -10.75 16.98 -9.01
CA GLY A 142 -10.59 17.57 -10.33
C GLY A 142 -11.89 17.57 -11.15
N ARG A 143 -12.64 16.45 -11.14
CA ARG A 143 -13.96 16.37 -11.80
C ARG A 143 -14.96 17.37 -11.22
N TYR A 144 -15.04 17.47 -9.89
CA TYR A 144 -15.90 18.45 -9.23
C TYR A 144 -15.53 19.89 -9.59
N MET A 145 -14.24 20.22 -9.65
CA MET A 145 -13.77 21.54 -10.05
C MET A 145 -14.10 21.89 -11.50
N LEU A 146 -13.98 20.91 -12.41
CA LEU A 146 -14.39 21.07 -13.82
C LEU A 146 -15.90 21.28 -13.95
N GLU A 147 -16.71 20.56 -13.17
CA GLU A 147 -18.16 20.75 -13.14
C GLU A 147 -18.54 22.12 -12.57
N MET A 148 -17.87 22.55 -11.50
CA MET A 148 -18.13 23.85 -10.86
C MET A 148 -17.73 25.05 -11.74
N LYS A 149 -16.84 24.87 -12.73
CA LYS A 149 -16.36 25.93 -13.62
C LYS A 149 -17.48 26.74 -14.26
N HIS A 150 -18.51 26.08 -14.79
CA HIS A 150 -19.61 26.77 -15.46
C HIS A 150 -20.43 27.62 -14.48
N THR A 151 -20.81 27.04 -13.35
CA THR A 151 -21.57 27.74 -12.29
C THR A 151 -20.78 28.93 -11.75
N MET A 152 -19.48 28.75 -11.52
CA MET A 152 -18.61 29.79 -11.00
C MET A 152 -18.41 30.92 -12.02
N ASN A 153 -18.16 30.61 -13.30
CA ASN A 153 -18.06 31.61 -14.35
C ASN A 153 -19.35 32.41 -14.53
N ASN A 154 -20.51 31.76 -14.44
CA ASN A 154 -21.80 32.43 -14.53
C ASN A 154 -22.02 33.40 -13.35
N ALA A 155 -21.71 32.96 -12.13
CA ALA A 155 -21.81 33.81 -10.94
C ALA A 155 -20.86 35.02 -11.03
N LEU A 156 -19.62 34.80 -11.45
CA LEU A 156 -18.63 35.87 -11.62
C LEU A 156 -19.05 36.87 -12.69
N THR A 157 -19.57 36.39 -13.83
CA THR A 157 -20.07 37.25 -14.92
C THR A 157 -21.23 38.11 -14.44
N SER A 158 -22.15 37.55 -13.65
CA SER A 158 -23.27 38.30 -13.08
C SER A 158 -22.81 39.35 -12.07
N ILE A 159 -21.86 39.02 -11.18
CA ILE A 159 -21.28 39.97 -10.22
C ILE A 159 -20.56 41.11 -10.97
N LEU A 160 -19.79 40.78 -12.00
CA LEU A 160 -19.07 41.77 -12.81
C LEU A 160 -20.03 42.73 -13.51
N GLY A 161 -21.04 42.18 -14.20
CA GLY A 161 -22.03 42.98 -14.92
C GLY A 161 -22.84 43.88 -13.98
N ASN A 162 -23.26 43.37 -12.82
CA ASN A 162 -23.95 44.19 -11.81
C ASN A 162 -23.05 45.29 -11.24
N ALA A 163 -21.77 45.00 -10.99
CA ALA A 163 -20.80 46.00 -10.56
C ALA A 163 -20.59 47.09 -11.62
N GLU A 164 -20.50 46.73 -12.90
CA GLU A 164 -20.38 47.67 -14.01
C GLU A 164 -21.61 48.55 -14.17
N LEU A 165 -22.82 47.98 -14.08
CA LEU A 165 -24.09 48.74 -14.11
C LEU A 165 -24.16 49.76 -12.97
N LEU A 166 -23.82 49.36 -11.75
CA LEU A 166 -23.79 50.26 -10.59
C LEU A 166 -22.76 51.39 -10.75
N LEU A 167 -21.67 51.15 -11.48
CA LEU A 167 -20.65 52.17 -11.77
C LEU A 167 -21.04 53.13 -12.90
N LEU A 168 -22.02 52.77 -13.74
CA LEU A 168 -22.49 53.57 -14.87
C LEU A 168 -23.51 54.66 -14.49
N GLU A 169 -24.04 54.65 -13.26
CA GLU A 169 -24.95 55.69 -12.75
C GLU A 169 -24.21 56.71 -11.85
N PRO A 170 -23.71 57.83 -12.40
CA PRO A 170 -23.02 58.84 -11.61
C PRO A 170 -23.96 59.57 -10.65
N GLY A 171 -23.59 59.59 -9.36
CA GLY A 171 -24.22 60.42 -8.33
C GLY A 171 -25.10 59.69 -7.29
N GLN A 172 -25.39 58.40 -7.46
CA GLN A 172 -26.22 57.65 -6.49
C GLN A 172 -25.43 56.94 -5.38
N LEU A 173 -24.15 56.62 -5.62
CA LEU A 173 -23.34 55.80 -4.70
C LEU A 173 -22.34 56.64 -3.91
N SER A 174 -22.21 56.34 -2.61
CA SER A 174 -21.18 56.95 -1.77
C SER A 174 -19.77 56.54 -2.21
N ALA A 175 -18.76 57.37 -1.94
CA ALA A 175 -17.37 57.06 -2.25
C ALA A 175 -16.90 55.72 -1.66
N GLN A 176 -17.42 55.35 -0.48
CA GLN A 176 -17.16 54.06 0.17
C GLN A 176 -17.78 52.89 -0.59
N SER A 177 -19.03 53.03 -1.05
CA SER A 177 -19.72 51.99 -1.85
C SER A 177 -19.01 51.76 -3.17
N LEU A 178 -18.54 52.84 -3.80
CA LEU A 178 -17.79 52.82 -5.05
C LEU A 178 -16.44 52.09 -4.90
N ALA A 179 -15.75 52.29 -3.77
CA ALA A 179 -14.52 51.56 -3.44
C ALA A 179 -14.76 50.06 -3.17
N GLN A 180 -15.87 49.71 -2.51
CA GLN A 180 -16.25 48.31 -2.28
C GLN A 180 -16.60 47.58 -3.58
N ILE A 181 -17.33 48.21 -4.49
CA ILE A 181 -17.67 47.63 -5.81
C ILE A 181 -16.40 47.37 -6.64
N LYS A 182 -15.46 48.31 -6.66
CA LYS A 182 -14.14 48.11 -7.32
C LYS A 182 -13.35 46.94 -6.71
N THR A 183 -13.45 46.75 -5.40
CA THR A 183 -12.81 45.62 -4.70
C THR A 183 -13.45 44.29 -5.11
N MET A 184 -14.78 44.22 -5.15
CA MET A 184 -15.52 43.03 -5.63
C MET A 184 -15.19 42.70 -7.08
N HIS A 185 -15.10 43.70 -7.96
CA HIS A 185 -14.67 43.53 -9.35
C HIS A 185 -13.27 42.91 -9.45
N SER A 186 -12.29 43.45 -8.70
CA SER A 186 -10.92 42.91 -8.65
C SER A 186 -10.87 41.47 -8.10
N MET A 187 -11.62 41.17 -7.03
CA MET A 187 -11.71 39.82 -6.48
C MET A 187 -12.34 38.82 -7.46
N THR A 188 -13.35 39.26 -8.22
CA THR A 188 -14.03 38.45 -9.24
C THR A 188 -13.07 38.04 -10.36
N LEU A 189 -12.27 38.98 -10.86
CA LEU A 189 -11.24 38.71 -11.87
C LEU A 189 -10.16 37.74 -11.35
N ARG A 190 -9.72 37.92 -10.11
CA ARG A 190 -8.73 37.04 -9.47
C ARG A 190 -9.25 35.61 -9.31
N ILE A 191 -10.53 35.43 -8.98
CA ILE A 191 -11.15 34.10 -8.92
C ILE A 191 -11.21 33.47 -10.32
N ASN A 192 -11.56 34.23 -11.35
CA ASN A 192 -11.59 33.74 -12.73
C ASN A 192 -10.20 33.24 -13.18
N GLU A 193 -9.14 33.97 -12.87
CA GLU A 193 -7.76 33.57 -13.18
C GLU A 193 -7.36 32.28 -12.45
N VAL A 194 -7.71 32.15 -11.17
CA VAL A 194 -7.47 30.92 -10.39
C VAL A 194 -8.20 29.73 -11.02
N MET A 195 -9.44 29.90 -11.47
CA MET A 195 -10.21 28.83 -12.15
C MET A 195 -9.62 28.45 -13.52
N GLN A 196 -9.05 29.40 -14.26
CA GLN A 196 -8.34 29.10 -15.50
C GLN A 196 -7.08 28.27 -15.25
N ARG A 197 -6.28 28.62 -14.25
CA ARG A 197 -5.09 27.86 -13.86
C ARG A 197 -5.44 26.42 -13.47
N PHE A 198 -6.53 26.23 -12.71
CA PHE A 198 -7.01 24.89 -12.39
C PHE A 198 -7.48 24.09 -13.61
N SER A 199 -8.11 24.74 -14.59
CA SER A 199 -8.50 24.07 -15.84
C SER A 199 -7.29 23.61 -16.66
N SER A 200 -6.22 24.41 -16.70
CA SER A 200 -4.95 24.04 -17.35
C SER A 200 -4.34 22.82 -16.67
N LEU A 201 -4.23 22.87 -15.34
CA LEU A 201 -3.66 21.78 -14.55
C LEU A 201 -4.45 20.48 -14.71
N ALA A 202 -5.79 20.55 -14.73
CA ALA A 202 -6.63 19.38 -14.96
C ALA A 202 -6.43 18.76 -16.35
N THR A 203 -6.09 19.57 -17.35
CA THR A 203 -5.82 19.10 -18.73
C THR A 203 -4.45 18.41 -18.78
N GLU A 204 -3.41 19.03 -18.22
CA GLU A 204 -2.07 18.45 -18.11
C GLU A 204 -2.08 17.13 -17.32
N MET A 205 -2.84 17.05 -16.22
CA MET A 205 -2.99 15.80 -15.46
C MET A 205 -3.61 14.68 -16.28
N ARG A 206 -4.60 14.98 -17.11
CA ARG A 206 -5.27 13.99 -17.97
C ARG A 206 -4.36 13.51 -19.10
N GLU A 207 -3.55 14.39 -19.66
CA GLU A 207 -2.53 14.04 -20.66
C GLU A 207 -1.44 13.15 -20.06
N ALA A 208 -0.99 13.46 -18.84
CA ALA A 208 -0.02 12.65 -18.11
C ALA A 208 -0.56 11.25 -17.76
N GLU A 209 -1.84 11.13 -17.36
CA GLU A 209 -2.50 9.84 -17.15
C GLU A 209 -2.56 9.01 -18.44
N ASN A 210 -2.97 9.61 -19.56
CA ASN A 210 -3.05 8.93 -20.86
C ASN A 210 -1.67 8.45 -21.34
N ALA A 211 -0.63 9.27 -21.17
CA ALA A 211 0.74 8.89 -21.52
C ALA A 211 1.26 7.72 -20.67
N SER A 212 0.99 7.74 -19.35
CA SER A 212 1.37 6.65 -18.45
C SER A 212 0.66 5.33 -18.76
N GLN A 213 -0.62 5.39 -19.19
CA GLN A 213 -1.37 4.20 -19.61
C GLN A 213 -0.80 3.62 -20.91
N ALA A 214 -0.47 4.45 -21.90
CA ALA A 214 0.14 4.01 -23.16
C ALA A 214 1.50 3.33 -22.96
N GLU A 215 2.35 3.87 -22.08
CA GLU A 215 3.64 3.25 -21.74
C GLU A 215 3.48 1.88 -21.06
N THR A 216 2.44 1.73 -20.23
CA THR A 216 2.14 0.47 -19.55
C THR A 216 1.62 -0.60 -20.52
N GLU A 217 0.83 -0.21 -21.53
CA GLU A 217 0.37 -1.10 -22.60
C GLU A 217 1.51 -1.53 -23.55
N GLU A 218 2.44 -0.62 -23.87
CA GLU A 218 3.63 -0.95 -24.67
C GLU A 218 4.60 -1.89 -23.93
N THR A 219 4.75 -1.76 -22.60
CA THR A 219 5.62 -2.68 -21.84
C THR A 219 5.02 -4.08 -21.66
N VAL A 220 3.69 -4.22 -21.68
CA VAL A 220 3.02 -5.54 -21.65
C VAL A 220 3.04 -6.22 -23.02
N ALA A 221 3.28 -5.47 -24.10
CA ALA A 221 3.37 -6.00 -25.46
C ALA A 221 4.81 -5.90 -26.03
N PRO A 222 5.72 -6.84 -25.68
CA PRO A 222 6.43 -7.52 -26.77
C PRO A 222 6.81 -8.99 -26.47
N SER A 223 6.31 -9.94 -27.29
CA SER A 223 7.01 -11.16 -27.79
C SER A 223 6.04 -12.18 -28.43
N SER A 224 5.14 -11.75 -29.30
CA SER A 224 4.36 -12.69 -30.14
C SER A 224 4.50 -12.36 -31.61
N ARG A 225 5.74 -12.20 -32.08
CA ARG A 225 6.09 -12.19 -33.50
C ARG A 225 7.60 -12.26 -33.67
N ARG A 226 8.11 -13.47 -33.89
CA ARG A 226 9.13 -13.77 -34.90
C ARG A 226 9.29 -15.30 -34.99
N SER A 227 8.69 -15.82 -36.07
CA SER A 227 9.17 -16.88 -36.98
C SER A 227 9.90 -18.08 -36.40
#